data_AF-A0A385MW44-F1
#
_entry.id   AF-A0A385MW44-F1
#
_cell.length_a   1.000
_cell.length_b   1.000
_cell.length_c   1.000
_cell.angle_alpha   90.00
_cell.angle_beta   90.00
_cell.angle_gamma   90.00
#
_symmetry.space_group_name_H-M   'P 1'
#
loop_
_entity.id
_entity.type
_entity.pdbx_description
1 polymer ?
#
loop_
_entity_poly.entity_id
_entity_poly.type
_entity_poly.pdbx_seq_one_letter_code
_entity_poly.pdbx_strand_id
1 'polypeptide(L)'
;MKGIVTLLVIVFLLVLAFAIGSQNDASVTVNYLIAQAEIRMSTLIAVTLCIGIIIGLLIMLLSWLSLRVQLVATRSRLRKAIKE
;
A
#
# COMPACT_ATOMS: atom_id res chain seq x y z
N MET A 1 -12.50 18.15 0.01
CA MET A 1 -11.82 18.67 1.22
C MET A 1 -11.43 17.57 2.20
N LYS A 2 -12.36 16.69 2.62
CA LYS A 2 -12.07 15.58 3.56
C LYS A 2 -10.90 14.68 3.14
N GLY A 3 -10.85 14.25 1.87
CA GLY A 3 -9.78 13.37 1.37
C GLY A 3 -8.37 13.97 1.38
N ILE A 4 -8.23 15.28 1.13
CA ILE A 4 -6.92 15.97 1.18
C ILE A 4 -6.44 16.08 2.63
N VAL A 5 -7.33 16.38 3.57
CA VAL A 5 -7.02 16.42 5.00
C VAL A 5 -6.62 15.03 5.52
N THR A 6 -7.36 13.98 5.14
CA THR A 6 -7.02 12.59 5.49
C THR A 6 -5.65 12.20 4.94
N LEU A 7 -5.34 12.55 3.69
CA LEU A 7 -4.04 12.29 3.08
C LEU A 7 -2.91 12.99 3.85
N LEU A 8 -3.08 14.27 4.20
CA LEU A 8 -2.11 15.03 5.00
C LEU A 8 -1.84 14.41 6.37
N VAL A 9 -2.89 13.95 7.05
CA VAL A 9 -2.76 13.26 8.35
C VAL A 9 -1.97 11.96 8.21
N ILE A 10 -2.26 11.16 7.17
CA ILE A 10 -1.51 9.92 6.90
C ILE A 10 -0.04 10.20 6.64
N VAL A 11 0.27 11.21 5.82
CA VAL A 11 1.66 11.61 5.53
C VAL A 11 2.37 12.07 6.80
N PHE A 12 1.70 12.88 7.63
CA PHE A 12 2.25 13.35 8.90
C PHE A 12 2.57 12.18 9.85
N LEU A 13 1.65 11.23 9.99
CA LEU A 13 1.85 10.02 10.80
C LEU A 13 3.01 9.15 10.27
N LEU A 14 3.16 9.03 8.95
CA LEU A 14 4.28 8.31 8.34
C LEU A 14 5.62 8.98 8.67
N VAL A 15 5.71 10.32 8.55
CA VAL A 15 6.93 11.06 8.90
C VAL A 15 7.30 10.87 10.37
N LEU A 16 6.31 10.94 11.27
CA LEU A 16 6.49 10.66 12.70
C LEU A 16 7.01 9.24 12.96
N ALA A 17 6.41 8.24 12.32
CA ALA A 17 6.83 6.85 12.45
C ALA A 17 8.28 6.66 11.96
N PHE A 18 8.67 7.28 10.84
CA PHE A 18 10.04 7.23 10.33
C PHE A 18 11.03 7.95 11.25
N ALA A 19 10.69 9.12 11.78
CA ALA A 19 11.56 9.88 12.68
C ALA A 19 11.78 9.17 14.04
N ILE A 20 10.74 8.52 14.57
CA ILE A 20 10.85 7.69 15.79
C ILE A 20 11.65 6.43 15.47
N GLY A 21 11.36 5.77 14.34
CA GLY A 21 12.09 4.58 13.90
C GLY A 21 13.57 4.85 13.65
N SER A 22 13.96 6.00 13.08
CA SER A 22 15.37 6.31 12.80
C SER A 22 16.20 6.51 14.06
N GLN A 23 15.58 6.93 15.16
CA GLN A 23 16.22 7.04 16.48
C GLN A 23 16.31 5.70 17.22
N ASN A 24 15.72 4.64 16.66
CA ASN A 24 15.84 3.31 17.22
C ASN A 24 17.17 2.69 16.77
N ASP A 25 18.18 2.72 17.66
CA ASP A 25 19.49 2.10 17.44
C ASP A 25 19.51 0.57 17.67
N ALA A 26 18.35 -0.06 17.89
CA ALA A 26 18.27 -1.52 17.99
C ALA A 26 18.62 -2.17 16.63
N SER A 27 19.73 -2.91 16.61
CA SER A 27 20.11 -3.80 15.52
C SER A 27 19.51 -5.19 15.72
N VAL A 28 19.06 -5.80 14.62
CA VAL A 28 18.55 -7.19 14.62
C VAL A 28 19.35 -7.99 13.60
N THR A 29 19.74 -9.19 14.01
CA THR A 29 20.38 -10.18 13.16
C THR A 29 19.33 -10.95 12.37
N VAL A 30 19.34 -10.81 11.04
CA VAL A 30 18.50 -11.59 10.13
C VAL A 30 19.32 -12.74 9.56
N ASN A 31 18.95 -13.96 9.94
CA ASN A 31 19.51 -15.18 9.38
C ASN A 31 18.78 -15.55 8.09
N TYR A 32 19.41 -15.28 6.97
CA TYR A 32 19.05 -15.84 5.67
C TYR A 32 19.58 -17.28 5.55
N LEU A 33 18.97 -18.06 4.65
CA LEU A 33 19.28 -19.48 4.44
C LEU A 33 20.77 -19.79 4.18
N ILE A 34 21.56 -18.80 3.74
CA ILE A 34 22.98 -18.94 3.37
C ILE A 34 23.85 -17.87 4.07
N ALA A 35 23.28 -16.89 4.77
CA ALA A 35 24.03 -15.76 5.34
C ALA A 35 23.30 -15.10 6.51
N GLN A 36 24.03 -14.41 7.39
CA GLN A 36 23.46 -13.61 8.48
C GLN A 36 23.75 -12.13 8.21
N ALA A 37 22.74 -11.27 8.24
CA ALA A 37 22.90 -9.83 8.09
C ALA A 37 22.49 -9.12 9.38
N GLU A 38 23.35 -8.23 9.87
CA GLU A 38 22.98 -7.28 10.92
C GLU A 38 22.41 -6.03 10.28
N ILE A 39 21.12 -5.80 10.51
CA ILE A 39 20.40 -4.65 9.97
C ILE A 39 19.65 -3.95 11.09
N ARG A 40 19.53 -2.62 10.97
CA ARG A 40 18.75 -1.82 11.93
C ARG A 40 17.28 -2.23 11.86
N MET A 41 16.62 -2.31 13.01
CA MET A 41 15.20 -2.65 13.10
C MET A 41 14.33 -1.71 12.26
N SER A 42 14.72 -0.44 12.19
CA SER A 42 14.05 0.57 11.38
C SER A 42 14.10 0.29 9.88
N THR A 43 15.24 -0.19 9.37
CA THR A 43 15.39 -0.57 7.96
C THR A 43 14.50 -1.77 7.61
N LEU A 44 14.45 -2.77 8.49
CA LEU A 44 13.55 -3.92 8.34
C LEU A 44 12.10 -3.49 8.21
N ILE A 45 11.62 -2.71 9.18
CA ILE A 45 10.25 -2.22 9.21
C ILE A 45 9.94 -1.40 7.96
N ALA A 46 10.85 -0.51 7.55
CA ALA A 46 10.67 0.31 6.35
C ALA A 46 10.54 -0.53 5.07
N VAL A 47 11.39 -1.55 4.90
CA VAL A 47 11.35 -2.45 3.73
C VAL A 47 10.06 -3.26 3.74
N THR A 48 9.68 -3.85 4.87
CA THR A 48 8.43 -4.62 4.98
C THR A 48 7.19 -3.75 4.71
N LEU A 49 7.18 -2.51 5.22
CA LEU A 49 6.09 -1.57 4.97
C LEU A 49 5.98 -1.24 3.48
N CYS A 50 7.11 -0.91 2.81
CA CYS A 50 7.13 -0.62 1.39
C CYS A 50 6.60 -1.80 0.55
N ILE A 51 7.01 -3.03 0.87
CA ILE A 51 6.50 -4.23 0.20
C ILE A 51 4.99 -4.36 0.40
N GLY A 52 4.51 -4.17 1.63
CA GLY A 52 3.08 -4.20 1.94
C GLY A 52 2.26 -3.16 1.16
N ILE A 53 2.77 -1.92 1.05
CA ILE A 53 2.12 -0.85 0.29
C ILE A 53 2.08 -1.21 -1.20
N ILE A 54 3.17 -1.70 -1.79
CA ILE A 54 3.22 -2.09 -3.21
C ILE A 54 2.20 -3.19 -3.50
N ILE A 55 2.14 -4.24 -2.65
CA ILE A 55 1.17 -5.32 -2.79
C ILE A 55 -0.27 -4.79 -2.67
N GLY A 56 -0.54 -3.95 -1.66
CA GLY A 56 -1.85 -3.34 -1.46
C GLY A 56 -2.29 -2.49 -2.65
N LEU A 57 -1.38 -1.68 -3.22
CA LEU A 57 -1.64 -0.89 -4.42
C LEU A 57 -1.92 -1.78 -5.64
N LEU A 58 -1.16 -2.85 -5.85
CA LEU A 58 -1.40 -3.79 -6.94
C LEU A 58 -2.79 -4.43 -6.84
N ILE A 59 -3.18 -4.92 -5.66
CA ILE A 59 -4.50 -5.51 -5.44
C ILE A 59 -5.61 -4.48 -5.69
N MET A 60 -5.45 -3.27 -5.16
CA MET A 60 -6.41 -2.18 -5.34
C MET A 60 -6.57 -1.78 -6.81
N LEU A 61 -5.46 -1.66 -7.55
CA LEU A 61 -5.47 -1.33 -8.98
C LEU A 61 -6.17 -2.41 -9.81
N LEU A 62 -5.85 -3.69 -9.56
CA LEU A 62 -6.47 -4.82 -10.27
C LEU A 62 -7.97 -4.90 -9.99
N SER A 63 -8.37 -4.76 -8.73
CA SER A 63 -9.78 -4.76 -8.33
C SER A 63 -10.54 -3.59 -8.96
N TRP A 64 -9.98 -2.38 -8.91
CA TRP A 64 -10.59 -1.19 -9.51
C TRP A 64 -10.76 -1.33 -11.03
N LEU A 65 -9.77 -1.90 -11.72
CA LEU A 65 -9.84 -2.13 -13.15
C LEU A 65 -10.90 -3.17 -13.50
N SER A 66 -10.99 -4.27 -12.74
CA SER A 66 -12.05 -5.26 -12.88
C SER A 66 -13.44 -4.66 -12.69
N LEU A 67 -13.64 -3.84 -11.65
CA LEU A 67 -14.90 -3.14 -11.40
C LEU A 67 -15.24 -2.18 -12.56
N ARG A 68 -14.26 -1.42 -13.07
CA ARG A 68 -14.44 -0.54 -14.23
C ARG A 68 -14.92 -1.30 -15.46
N VAL A 69 -14.32 -2.44 -15.77
CA VAL A 69 -14.71 -3.28 -16.92
C VAL A 69 -16.14 -3.80 -16.73
N GLN A 70 -16.47 -4.30 -15.54
CA GLN A 70 -17.82 -4.78 -15.23
C GLN A 70 -18.87 -3.68 -15.34
N LEU A 71 -18.57 -2.46 -14.87
CA LEU A 71 -19.46 -1.31 -14.98
C LEU A 71 -19.76 -0.95 -16.44
N VAL A 72 -18.74 -0.93 -17.31
CA VAL A 72 -18.91 -0.67 -18.74
C VAL A 72 -19.76 -1.76 -19.40
N ALA A 73 -19.48 -3.03 -19.09
CA ALA A 73 -20.22 -4.16 -19.61
C ALA A 73 -21.72 -4.08 -19.20
N THR A 74 -22.01 -3.88 -17.91
CA THR A 74 -23.38 -3.77 -17.40
C THR A 74 -24.12 -2.57 -17.98
N ARG A 75 -23.45 -1.41 -18.13
CA ARG A 75 -24.06 -0.21 -18.73
C ARG A 75 -24.43 -0.41 -20.19
N SER A 76 -23.65 -1.19 -20.94
CA SER A 76 -23.98 -1.54 -22.34
C SER A 76 -25.18 -2.48 -22.44
N ARG A 77 -25.34 -3.42 -21.49
CA ARG A 77 -26.52 -4.30 -21.39
C ARG A 77 -27.77 -3.53 -21.00
N LEU A 78 -27.68 -2.62 -20.02
CA LEU A 78 -28.79 -1.76 -19.60
C LEU A 78 -29.32 -0.89 -20.75
N ARG A 79 -28.43 -0.33 -21.59
CA ARG A 79 -28.84 0.46 -22.76
C ARG A 79 -29.59 -0.35 -23.81
N LYS A 80 -29.30 -1.65 -23.94
CA LYS A 80 -30.03 -2.52 -24.87
C LYS A 80 -31.44 -2.81 -24.36
N ALA A 81 -31.57 -3.13 -23.07
CA ALA A 81 -32.84 -3.43 -22.44
C ALA A 81 -33.81 -2.23 -22.33
N ILE A 82 -33.30 -0.99 -22.28
CA ILE A 82 -34.13 0.24 -22.28
C ILE A 82 -34.60 0.61 -23.71
N LYS A 83 -33.98 0.04 -24.75
CA LYS A 83 -34.26 0.39 -26.16
C LYS A 83 -35.28 -0.55 -26.81
N GLU A 84 -35.61 -1.67 -26.16
CA GLU A 84 -36.80 -2.50 -26.42
C GLU A 84 -38.00 -1.95 -25.64
#